data_AF-A0A7X8XB99-F1
#
_entry.id   AF-A0A7X8XB99-F1
#
_cell.length_a   1.000
_cell.length_b   1.000
_cell.length_c   1.000
_cell.angle_alpha   90.00
_cell.angle_beta   90.00
_cell.angle_gamma   90.00
#
_symmetry.space_group_name_H-M   'P 1'
#
loop_
_entity.id
_entity.type
_entity.pdbx_description
1 polymer ?
#
loop_
_entity_poly.entity_id
_entity_poly.type
_entity_poly.pdbx_seq_one_letter_code
_entity_poly.pdbx_strand_id
1 'polypeptide(L)'
;MREIKIYTDGSFKKNKAGISFLINFPDKDDILAYTNLKCRKSIQAELLAITHALKYLLSIDMSYQDVFIDVATDEISVVEVFNNQKYKMWDLTLWKKEDGKTVIRCAKEWFELSCLVKCFEDKIHFSKVTDKDNRNRIVHRYASYARKIQLCSKNSLHIMERKNGKNFKDNGILITNSNKELEKILNRQKLWEFTKKEKNFDWYNKAKDELIYVDPDDIIITENVHLSCNSLNFGTLFRNVAESHEIQYPVAIKPLVNGKYSLTAGITRLITAKLFNIPRIPCVLTDLSHQEFIKKCLINAD
;
A
#
# COMPACT_ATOMS: atom_id res chain seq x y z
N MET A 1 -18.83 -2.02 25.85
CA MET A 1 -18.35 -1.80 24.47
C MET A 1 -19.56 -1.77 23.56
N ARG A 2 -19.73 -0.70 22.79
CA ARG A 2 -20.86 -0.51 21.86
C ARG A 2 -20.47 -1.06 20.50
N GLU A 3 -21.33 -1.90 19.90
CA GLU A 3 -21.07 -2.48 18.59
C GLU A 3 -21.79 -1.68 17.50
N ILE A 4 -21.04 -1.25 16.49
CA ILE A 4 -21.56 -0.76 15.22
C ILE A 4 -21.37 -1.88 14.20
N LYS A 5 -22.46 -2.32 13.59
CA LYS A 5 -22.42 -3.36 12.56
C LYS A 5 -22.69 -2.76 11.20
N ILE A 6 -21.78 -2.99 10.26
CA ILE A 6 -21.84 -2.45 8.90
C ILE A 6 -22.01 -3.60 7.93
N TYR A 7 -23.07 -3.58 7.15
CA TYR A 7 -23.27 -4.52 6.03
C TYR A 7 -22.97 -3.80 4.74
N THR A 8 -22.29 -4.46 3.79
CA THR A 8 -21.90 -3.84 2.51
C THR A 8 -22.10 -4.81 1.35
N ASP A 9 -22.47 -4.30 0.17
CA ASP A 9 -22.50 -5.07 -1.07
C ASP A 9 -22.18 -4.22 -2.32
N GLY A 10 -21.56 -4.85 -3.32
CA GLY A 10 -21.17 -4.27 -4.59
C GLY A 10 -21.74 -5.01 -5.81
N SER A 11 -22.76 -4.45 -6.46
CA SER A 11 -23.26 -5.02 -7.71
C SER A 11 -22.50 -4.47 -8.92
N PHE A 12 -21.95 -5.33 -9.78
CA PHE A 12 -21.21 -4.93 -10.99
C PHE A 12 -21.75 -5.54 -12.29
N LYS A 13 -21.85 -4.74 -13.37
CA LYS A 13 -22.13 -5.22 -14.74
C LYS A 13 -21.68 -4.19 -15.78
N LYS A 14 -20.96 -4.64 -16.82
CA LYS A 14 -20.59 -3.82 -18.01
C LYS A 14 -20.04 -2.42 -17.65
N ASN A 15 -19.00 -2.37 -16.81
CA ASN A 15 -18.33 -1.13 -16.35
C ASN A 15 -19.15 -0.19 -15.45
N LYS A 16 -20.32 -0.64 -15.00
CA LYS A 16 -21.18 0.09 -14.07
C LYS A 16 -21.32 -0.70 -12.79
N ALA A 17 -21.15 -0.03 -11.66
CA ALA A 17 -21.37 -0.59 -10.34
C ALA A 17 -22.47 0.17 -9.61
N GLY A 18 -23.20 -0.54 -8.77
CA GLY A 18 -23.98 0.04 -7.69
C GLY A 18 -23.40 -0.48 -6.38
N ILE A 19 -23.23 0.41 -5.41
CA ILE A 19 -22.76 0.06 -4.07
C ILE A 19 -23.83 0.40 -3.07
N SER A 20 -23.90 -0.37 -1.99
CA SER A 20 -24.75 -0.07 -0.85
C SER A 20 -24.10 -0.49 0.45
N PHE A 21 -24.43 0.23 1.51
CA PHE A 21 -24.09 -0.15 2.87
C PHE A 21 -25.22 0.15 3.84
N LEU A 22 -25.32 -0.64 4.91
CA LEU A 22 -26.24 -0.45 6.02
C LEU A 22 -25.43 -0.42 7.32
N ILE A 23 -25.51 0.68 8.06
CA ILE A 23 -24.90 0.83 9.38
C ILE A 23 -26.00 0.70 10.43
N ASN A 24 -25.85 -0.30 11.31
CA ASN A 24 -26.64 -0.43 12.51
C ASN A 24 -25.91 0.24 13.68
N PHE A 25 -26.51 1.31 14.20
CA PHE A 25 -26.01 1.98 15.39
C PHE A 25 -26.72 1.43 16.64
N PRO A 26 -26.01 1.35 17.78
CA PRO A 26 -26.63 0.91 19.03
C PRO A 26 -27.57 1.98 19.63
N ASP A 27 -27.21 3.26 19.46
CA ASP A 27 -27.87 4.39 20.14
C ASP A 27 -28.50 5.41 19.17
N LYS A 28 -28.54 5.09 17.86
CA LYS A 28 -29.01 6.00 16.80
C LYS A 28 -29.75 5.21 15.72
N ASP A 29 -30.36 5.96 14.80
CA ASP A 29 -31.09 5.39 13.66
C ASP A 29 -30.16 4.60 12.74
N ASP A 30 -30.69 3.52 12.17
CA ASP A 30 -29.96 2.76 11.18
C ASP A 30 -29.85 3.57 9.89
N ILE A 31 -28.67 3.56 9.28
CA ILE A 31 -28.39 4.29 8.04
C ILE A 31 -28.21 3.30 6.90
N LEU A 32 -29.08 3.35 5.91
CA LEU A 32 -28.90 2.68 4.63
C LEU A 32 -28.46 3.71 3.60
N ALA A 33 -27.38 3.43 2.90
CA ALA A 33 -26.90 4.28 1.83
C ALA A 33 -26.66 3.49 0.54
N TYR A 34 -26.78 4.16 -0.59
CA TYR A 34 -26.42 3.61 -1.88
C TYR A 34 -26.06 4.68 -2.90
N THR A 35 -25.27 4.28 -3.89
CA THR A 35 -24.91 5.11 -5.04
C THR A 35 -24.41 4.25 -6.19
N ASN A 36 -24.13 4.85 -7.33
CA ASN A 36 -23.54 4.16 -8.46
C ASN A 36 -22.24 4.81 -8.94
N LEU A 37 -21.40 3.96 -9.50
CA LEU A 37 -20.02 4.28 -9.81
C LEU A 37 -19.66 3.68 -11.17
N LYS A 38 -18.58 4.21 -11.76
CA LYS A 38 -17.86 3.49 -12.80
C LYS A 38 -16.81 2.61 -12.16
N CYS A 39 -16.91 1.30 -12.40
CA CYS A 39 -15.91 0.32 -11.99
C CYS A 39 -15.46 -0.48 -13.20
N ARG A 40 -14.33 -1.18 -13.11
CA ARG A 40 -13.83 -2.09 -14.13
C ARG A 40 -13.94 -3.55 -13.72
N LYS A 41 -14.16 -3.83 -12.43
CA LYS A 41 -14.15 -5.18 -11.83
C LYS A 41 -15.19 -5.27 -10.71
N SER A 42 -15.64 -6.50 -10.41
CA SER A 42 -16.58 -6.77 -9.32
C SER A 42 -15.99 -6.45 -7.95
N ILE A 43 -14.80 -6.97 -7.64
CA ILE A 43 -14.07 -6.68 -6.40
C ILE A 43 -13.89 -5.17 -6.15
N GLN A 44 -13.77 -4.37 -7.20
CA GLN A 44 -13.67 -2.91 -7.07
C GLN A 44 -14.96 -2.31 -6.50
N ALA A 45 -16.14 -2.84 -6.87
CA ALA A 45 -17.42 -2.41 -6.32
C ALA A 45 -17.51 -2.76 -4.82
N GLU A 46 -17.08 -3.97 -4.43
CA GLU A 46 -17.06 -4.39 -3.02
C GLU A 46 -16.16 -3.49 -2.16
N LEU A 47 -14.92 -3.28 -2.59
CA LEU A 47 -13.98 -2.41 -1.89
C LEU A 47 -14.52 -0.98 -1.76
N LEU A 48 -15.17 -0.48 -2.82
CA LEU A 48 -15.75 0.86 -2.81
C LEU A 48 -16.99 0.94 -1.90
N ALA A 49 -17.80 -0.11 -1.79
CA ALA A 49 -18.93 -0.14 -0.86
C ALA A 49 -18.45 0.03 0.59
N ILE A 50 -17.45 -0.75 0.99
CA ILE A 50 -16.82 -0.67 2.31
C ILE A 50 -16.16 0.69 2.53
N THR A 51 -15.39 1.14 1.53
CA THR A 51 -14.70 2.44 1.58
C THR A 51 -15.70 3.58 1.83
N HIS A 52 -16.85 3.59 1.15
CA HIS A 52 -17.86 4.62 1.36
C HIS A 52 -18.53 4.50 2.73
N ALA A 53 -18.76 3.29 3.25
CA ALA A 53 -19.30 3.09 4.59
C ALA A 53 -18.37 3.66 5.67
N LEU A 54 -17.06 3.37 5.58
CA LEU A 54 -16.07 3.90 6.53
C LEU A 54 -15.86 5.41 6.38
N LYS A 55 -15.89 5.95 5.15
CA LYS A 55 -15.86 7.40 4.91
C LYS A 55 -17.07 8.10 5.54
N TYR A 56 -18.27 7.52 5.38
CA TYR A 56 -19.48 8.04 6.00
C TYR A 56 -19.34 8.03 7.52
N LEU A 57 -18.88 6.92 8.09
CA LEU A 57 -18.64 6.81 9.53
C LEU A 57 -17.71 7.93 10.01
N LEU A 58 -16.51 8.07 9.43
CA LEU A 58 -15.58 9.16 9.78
C LEU A 58 -16.12 10.58 9.55
N SER A 59 -17.17 10.76 8.74
CA SER A 59 -17.78 12.06 8.48
C SER A 59 -18.85 12.47 9.49
N ILE A 60 -19.41 11.51 10.24
CA ILE A 60 -20.43 11.82 11.23
C ILE A 60 -19.79 12.18 12.58
N ASP A 61 -20.36 13.18 13.24
CA ASP A 61 -19.93 13.62 14.56
C ASP A 61 -20.37 12.57 15.61
N MET A 62 -19.42 11.72 16.00
CA MET A 62 -19.62 10.73 17.05
C MET A 62 -18.32 10.40 17.79
N SER A 63 -18.46 10.13 19.08
CA SER A 63 -17.34 9.60 19.87
C SER A 63 -17.12 8.12 19.56
N TYR A 64 -15.89 7.79 19.16
CA TYR A 64 -15.39 6.43 18.95
C TYR A 64 -14.72 5.84 20.21
N GLN A 65 -14.92 6.45 21.37
CA GLN A 65 -14.54 5.84 22.64
C GLN A 65 -15.47 4.64 22.92
N ASP A 66 -14.85 3.49 23.20
CA ASP A 66 -15.51 2.21 23.51
C ASP A 66 -16.46 1.66 22.43
N VAL A 67 -16.20 2.01 21.17
CA VAL A 67 -16.91 1.50 19.99
C VAL A 67 -16.10 0.39 19.34
N PHE A 68 -16.76 -0.72 19.03
CA PHE A 68 -16.26 -1.79 18.15
C PHE A 68 -17.06 -1.78 16.85
N ILE A 69 -16.37 -1.92 15.73
CA ILE A 69 -16.93 -1.85 14.38
C ILE A 69 -16.76 -3.22 13.73
N ASP A 70 -17.88 -3.88 13.42
CA ASP A 70 -17.89 -5.12 12.65
C ASP A 70 -18.37 -4.82 11.23
N VAL A 71 -17.49 -5.01 10.24
CA VAL A 71 -17.79 -4.88 8.83
C VAL A 71 -18.09 -6.25 8.24
N ALA A 72 -19.37 -6.51 8.01
CA ALA A 72 -19.89 -7.73 7.44
C ALA A 72 -19.99 -7.62 5.90
N THR A 73 -19.25 -8.50 5.20
CA THR A 73 -19.20 -8.57 3.73
C THR A 73 -19.21 -10.03 3.25
N ASP A 74 -19.66 -10.28 2.02
CA ASP A 74 -19.57 -11.59 1.35
C ASP A 74 -18.24 -11.79 0.62
N GLU A 75 -17.45 -10.73 0.44
CA GLU A 75 -16.15 -10.77 -0.19
C GLU A 75 -15.08 -11.31 0.78
N ILE A 76 -14.87 -12.63 0.72
CA ILE A 76 -13.93 -13.37 1.60
C ILE A 76 -12.52 -12.78 1.54
N SER A 77 -12.08 -12.28 0.38
CA SER A 77 -10.73 -11.73 0.27
C SER A 77 -10.51 -10.52 1.18
N VAL A 78 -11.55 -9.70 1.43
CA VAL A 78 -11.47 -8.56 2.36
C VAL A 78 -11.28 -9.06 3.78
N VAL A 79 -12.10 -10.03 4.21
CA VAL A 79 -12.02 -10.65 5.53
C VAL A 79 -10.61 -11.18 5.78
N GLU A 80 -10.07 -11.95 4.83
CA GLU A 80 -8.73 -12.52 4.95
C GLU A 80 -7.62 -11.46 5.00
N VAL A 81 -7.73 -10.39 4.21
CA VAL A 81 -6.68 -9.38 4.10
C VAL A 81 -6.60 -8.53 5.36
N PHE A 82 -7.75 -8.08 5.88
CA PHE A 82 -7.76 -7.16 7.01
C PHE A 82 -7.62 -7.87 8.35
N ASN A 83 -8.28 -9.02 8.56
CA ASN A 83 -8.15 -9.75 9.82
C ASN A 83 -6.75 -10.33 10.02
N ASN A 84 -6.11 -10.83 8.95
CA ASN A 84 -4.71 -11.29 9.01
C ASN A 84 -3.70 -10.16 8.80
N GLN A 85 -4.16 -8.91 8.70
CA GLN A 85 -3.31 -7.72 8.54
C GLN A 85 -2.33 -7.81 7.36
N LYS A 86 -2.69 -8.52 6.28
CA LYS A 86 -1.83 -8.69 5.07
C LYS A 86 -1.42 -7.35 4.47
N TYR A 87 -2.27 -6.32 4.59
CA TYR A 87 -2.00 -4.96 4.13
C TYR A 87 -0.78 -4.32 4.79
N LYS A 88 -0.41 -4.70 6.03
CA LYS A 88 0.80 -4.19 6.70
C LYS A 88 2.06 -4.68 5.98
N MET A 89 2.07 -5.92 5.50
CA MET A 89 3.17 -6.42 4.68
C MET A 89 3.25 -5.69 3.33
N TRP A 90 2.10 -5.34 2.75
CA TRP A 90 2.08 -4.56 1.52
C TRP A 90 2.58 -3.13 1.73
N ASP A 91 2.34 -2.52 2.90
CA ASP A 91 2.94 -1.22 3.23
C ASP A 91 4.47 -1.28 3.20
N LEU A 92 5.06 -2.37 3.74
CA LEU A 92 6.51 -2.58 3.74
C LEU A 92 7.09 -2.73 2.32
N THR A 93 6.32 -3.30 1.39
CA THR A 93 6.74 -3.46 -0.01
C THR A 93 6.23 -2.35 -0.94
N LEU A 94 5.76 -1.22 -0.36
CA LEU A 94 5.19 -0.09 -1.10
C LEU A 94 4.09 -0.52 -2.09
N TRP A 95 3.33 -1.55 -1.72
CA TRP A 95 2.25 -2.14 -2.51
C TRP A 95 2.69 -2.67 -3.88
N LYS A 96 3.99 -2.98 -4.03
CA LYS A 96 4.60 -3.63 -5.19
C LYS A 96 5.14 -5.02 -4.83
N LYS A 97 5.16 -5.90 -5.82
CA LYS A 97 5.87 -7.18 -5.83
C LYS A 97 7.33 -6.94 -6.23
N GLU A 98 8.17 -7.96 -6.09
CA GLU A 98 9.58 -7.92 -6.50
C GLU A 98 9.76 -7.57 -7.99
N ASP A 99 8.83 -7.99 -8.85
CA ASP A 99 8.83 -7.66 -10.28
C ASP A 99 8.31 -6.25 -10.60
N GLY A 100 8.08 -5.42 -9.58
CA GLY A 100 7.58 -4.05 -9.68
C GLY A 100 6.08 -3.94 -9.98
N LYS A 101 5.37 -5.05 -10.22
CA LYS A 101 3.91 -5.03 -10.43
C LYS A 101 3.20 -4.81 -9.09
N THR A 102 1.96 -4.33 -9.14
CA THR A 102 1.09 -4.21 -7.96
C THR A 102 0.91 -5.53 -7.22
N VAL A 103 0.95 -5.52 -5.87
CA VAL A 103 0.77 -6.71 -5.02
C VAL A 103 -0.56 -7.43 -5.26
N ILE A 104 -1.61 -6.66 -5.55
CA ILE A 104 -2.96 -7.15 -5.73
C ILE A 104 -3.68 -6.38 -6.83
N ARG A 105 -4.67 -7.01 -7.48
CA ARG A 105 -5.59 -6.31 -8.38
C ARG A 105 -6.39 -5.28 -7.58
N CYS A 106 -6.70 -4.13 -8.19
CA CYS A 106 -7.37 -3.02 -7.50
C CYS A 106 -6.55 -2.49 -6.29
N ALA A 107 -5.21 -2.54 -6.37
CA ALA A 107 -4.32 -2.10 -5.28
C ALA A 107 -4.62 -0.69 -4.78
N LYS A 108 -5.09 0.21 -5.65
CA LYS A 108 -5.51 1.56 -5.27
C LYS A 108 -6.68 1.52 -4.28
N GLU A 109 -7.75 0.80 -4.61
CA GLU A 109 -8.93 0.69 -3.75
C GLU A 109 -8.61 -0.05 -2.45
N TRP A 110 -7.78 -1.10 -2.51
CA TRP A 110 -7.28 -1.78 -1.31
C TRP A 110 -6.48 -0.85 -0.41
N PHE A 111 -5.60 -0.02 -0.98
CA PHE A 111 -4.81 0.95 -0.24
C PHE A 111 -5.70 2.00 0.42
N GLU A 112 -6.64 2.60 -0.33
CA GLU A 112 -7.59 3.58 0.21
C GLU A 112 -8.36 2.99 1.39
N LEU A 113 -8.84 1.74 1.26
CA LEU A 113 -9.51 1.04 2.35
C LEU A 113 -8.57 0.81 3.55
N SER A 114 -7.32 0.41 3.31
CA SER A 114 -6.34 0.22 4.39
C SER A 114 -6.04 1.49 5.18
N CYS A 115 -6.03 2.66 4.52
CA CYS A 115 -5.85 3.93 5.18
C CYS A 115 -6.99 4.24 6.14
N LEU A 116 -8.23 3.93 5.76
CA LEU A 116 -9.41 4.12 6.61
C LEU A 116 -9.44 3.13 7.78
N VAL A 117 -9.12 1.86 7.53
CA VAL A 117 -9.04 0.82 8.56
C VAL A 117 -8.04 1.21 9.65
N LYS A 118 -6.88 1.77 9.27
CA LYS A 118 -5.87 2.25 10.22
C LYS A 118 -6.35 3.39 11.14
N CYS A 119 -7.43 4.11 10.80
CA CYS A 119 -8.02 5.12 11.66
C CYS A 119 -8.81 4.52 12.84
N PHE A 120 -9.23 3.26 12.72
CA PHE A 120 -9.97 2.55 13.75
C PHE A 120 -9.10 1.53 14.50
N GLU A 121 -7.89 1.25 14.02
CA GLU A 121 -6.90 0.38 14.64
C GLU A 121 -7.47 -1.01 15.02
N ASP A 122 -7.46 -1.36 16.30
CA ASP A 122 -7.96 -2.62 16.87
C ASP A 122 -9.48 -2.66 17.04
N LYS A 123 -10.17 -1.52 16.84
CA LYS A 123 -11.62 -1.41 17.02
C LYS A 123 -12.42 -1.93 15.84
N ILE A 124 -11.78 -2.23 14.70
CA ILE A 124 -12.46 -2.67 13.49
C ILE A 124 -12.15 -4.14 13.18
N HIS A 125 -13.19 -4.89 12.86
CA HIS A 125 -13.14 -6.29 12.47
C HIS A 125 -13.93 -6.51 11.20
N PHE A 126 -13.56 -7.55 10.44
CA PHE A 126 -14.28 -7.95 9.23
C PHE A 126 -14.88 -9.34 9.42
N SER A 127 -16.18 -9.48 9.22
CA SER A 127 -16.88 -10.74 9.31
C SER A 127 -17.46 -11.16 7.97
N LYS A 128 -17.55 -12.48 7.75
CA LYS A 128 -18.24 -13.03 6.60
C LYS A 128 -19.74 -13.02 6.86
N VAL A 129 -20.53 -12.41 5.98
CA VAL A 129 -21.99 -12.52 6.03
C VAL A 129 -22.46 -13.94 5.71
N THR A 130 -23.60 -14.31 6.29
CA THR A 130 -24.31 -15.56 5.97
C THR A 130 -25.51 -15.27 5.07
N ASP A 131 -25.83 -16.20 4.17
CA ASP A 131 -26.93 -16.05 3.18
C ASP A 131 -28.33 -15.89 3.81
N LYS A 132 -28.43 -16.19 5.11
CA LYS A 132 -29.65 -16.07 5.91
C LYS A 132 -29.82 -14.68 6.54
N ASP A 133 -28.81 -13.81 6.48
CA ASP A 133 -28.91 -12.48 7.07
C ASP A 133 -29.78 -11.55 6.21
N ASN A 134 -30.94 -11.17 6.75
CA ASN A 134 -31.87 -10.25 6.10
C ASN A 134 -31.24 -8.88 5.80
N ARG A 135 -30.27 -8.43 6.61
CA ARG A 135 -29.57 -7.15 6.40
C ARG A 135 -28.67 -7.22 5.17
N ASN A 136 -27.99 -8.34 4.97
CA ASN A 136 -27.21 -8.59 3.75
C ASN A 136 -28.11 -8.54 2.49
N ARG A 137 -29.31 -9.13 2.56
CA ARG A 137 -30.29 -9.06 1.47
C ARG A 137 -30.80 -7.64 1.18
N ILE A 138 -30.79 -6.74 2.17
CA ILE A 138 -31.16 -5.35 1.97
C ILE A 138 -30.08 -4.65 1.16
N VAL A 139 -28.82 -4.68 1.62
CA VAL A 139 -27.71 -4.03 0.90
C VAL A 139 -27.55 -4.59 -0.50
N HIS A 140 -27.75 -5.91 -0.70
CA HIS A 140 -27.71 -6.50 -2.03
C HIS A 140 -28.76 -5.97 -3.01
N ARG A 141 -30.00 -5.86 -2.53
CA ARG A 141 -31.09 -5.29 -3.34
C ARG A 141 -30.79 -3.84 -3.73
N TYR A 142 -30.27 -3.04 -2.79
CA TYR A 142 -29.96 -1.63 -3.03
C TYR A 142 -28.72 -1.43 -3.91
N ALA A 143 -27.68 -2.26 -3.79
CA ALA A 143 -26.54 -2.25 -4.70
C ALA A 143 -26.98 -2.60 -6.14
N SER A 144 -27.83 -3.62 -6.30
CA SER A 144 -28.42 -3.99 -7.60
C SER A 144 -29.32 -2.90 -8.18
N TYR A 145 -30.12 -2.24 -7.34
CA TYR A 145 -30.96 -1.10 -7.72
C TYR A 145 -30.11 0.09 -8.16
N ALA A 146 -29.11 0.49 -7.35
CA ALA A 146 -28.23 1.61 -7.64
C ALA A 146 -27.47 1.42 -8.96
N ARG A 147 -27.06 0.18 -9.28
CA ARG A 147 -26.44 -0.12 -10.57
C ARG A 147 -27.35 0.19 -11.76
N LYS A 148 -28.68 0.12 -11.59
CA LYS A 148 -29.66 0.31 -12.67
C LYS A 148 -30.05 1.78 -12.87
N ILE A 149 -30.10 2.60 -11.81
CA ILE A 149 -30.46 4.02 -11.91
C ILE A 149 -29.43 4.85 -12.70
N GLN A 150 -29.80 6.05 -13.16
CA GLN A 150 -28.88 6.95 -13.87
C GLN A 150 -27.68 7.33 -12.99
N LEU A 151 -26.53 7.61 -13.60
CA LEU A 151 -25.32 7.97 -12.85
C LEU A 151 -25.61 9.16 -11.92
N CYS A 152 -25.44 8.94 -10.62
CA CYS A 152 -25.53 10.02 -9.65
C CYS A 152 -24.31 10.94 -9.79
N SER A 153 -24.41 12.16 -9.26
CA SER A 153 -23.28 13.08 -9.27
C SER A 153 -22.08 12.46 -8.57
N LYS A 154 -20.87 12.83 -9.00
CA LYS A 154 -19.65 12.32 -8.39
C LYS A 154 -19.68 12.62 -6.88
N ASN A 155 -19.39 11.62 -6.05
CA ASN A 155 -19.37 11.70 -4.58
C ASN A 155 -20.74 11.88 -3.89
N SER A 156 -21.85 11.62 -4.56
CA SER A 156 -23.18 11.63 -3.91
C SER A 156 -23.56 10.25 -3.37
N LEU A 157 -24.10 10.21 -2.15
CA LEU A 157 -24.75 9.05 -1.54
C LEU A 157 -26.22 9.37 -1.29
N HIS A 158 -27.12 8.50 -1.72
CA HIS A 158 -28.51 8.54 -1.27
C HIS A 158 -28.55 7.94 0.13
N ILE A 159 -29.11 8.67 1.09
CA ILE A 159 -29.18 8.25 2.50
C ILE A 159 -30.64 7.99 2.86
N MET A 160 -30.88 6.84 3.48
CA MET A 160 -32.16 6.48 4.07
C MET A 160 -31.97 6.16 5.55
N GLU A 161 -32.87 6.64 6.38
CA GLU A 161 -32.84 6.42 7.83
C GLU A 161 -33.98 5.53 8.28
N ARG A 162 -33.71 4.68 9.26
CA ARG A 162 -34.71 3.88 9.94
C ARG A 162 -34.71 4.15 11.44
N LYS A 163 -35.80 4.80 11.88
CA LYS A 163 -36.14 5.05 13.30
C LYS A 163 -36.86 3.86 13.91
N ASN A 164 -36.34 3.34 15.02
CA ASN A 164 -37.01 2.35 15.91
C ASN A 164 -37.66 1.17 15.16
N GLY A 165 -36.93 0.54 14.22
CA GLY A 165 -37.41 -0.65 13.49
C GLY A 165 -38.51 -0.41 12.45
N LYS A 166 -38.86 0.84 12.12
CA LYS A 166 -39.83 1.18 11.07
C LYS A 166 -39.23 1.01 9.65
N ASN A 167 -39.99 1.32 8.60
CA ASN A 167 -39.47 1.32 7.23
C ASN A 167 -38.41 2.41 7.03
N PHE A 168 -37.44 2.16 6.15
CA PHE A 168 -36.47 3.17 5.72
C PHE A 168 -37.18 4.34 5.04
N LYS A 169 -36.87 5.56 5.48
CA LYS A 169 -37.36 6.80 4.88
C LYS A 169 -36.20 7.52 4.23
N ASP A 170 -36.45 8.09 3.05
CA ASP A 170 -35.47 8.91 2.35
C ASP A 170 -35.12 10.14 3.20
N ASN A 171 -33.84 10.35 3.46
CA ASN A 171 -33.29 11.50 4.19
C ASN A 171 -32.45 12.40 3.29
N GLY A 172 -32.51 12.20 1.98
CA GLY A 172 -31.88 13.04 0.96
C GLY A 172 -30.55 12.51 0.42
N ILE A 173 -29.84 13.41 -0.25
CA ILE A 173 -28.55 13.12 -0.89
C ILE A 173 -27.43 13.77 -0.07
N LEU A 174 -26.54 12.95 0.46
CA LEU A 174 -25.30 13.42 1.07
C LEU A 174 -24.23 13.58 -0.01
N ILE A 175 -23.76 14.81 -0.21
CA ILE A 175 -22.57 15.05 -1.02
C ILE A 175 -21.37 14.87 -0.10
N THR A 176 -20.59 13.82 -0.34
CA THR A 176 -19.31 13.59 0.36
C THR A 176 -18.24 14.54 -0.20
N ASN A 177 -18.41 15.84 0.03
CA ASN A 177 -17.39 16.83 -0.27
C ASN A 177 -16.26 16.73 0.75
N SER A 178 -15.06 16.97 0.25
CA SER A 178 -13.75 16.93 0.88
C SER A 178 -13.70 17.31 2.37
N ASN A 179 -13.94 16.33 3.25
CA ASN A 179 -13.48 16.43 4.63
C ASN A 179 -11.94 16.52 4.58
N LYS A 180 -11.36 17.65 5.01
CA LYS A 180 -9.90 17.89 4.97
C LYS A 180 -9.11 16.81 5.71
N GLU A 181 -9.66 16.24 6.78
CA GLU A 181 -9.02 15.14 7.49
C GLU A 181 -9.08 13.85 6.68
N LEU A 182 -10.22 13.57 6.05
CA LEU A 182 -10.37 12.45 5.13
C LEU A 182 -9.42 12.59 3.93
N GLU A 183 -9.28 13.80 3.38
CA GLU A 183 -8.30 14.09 2.33
C GLU A 183 -6.87 13.86 2.82
N LYS A 184 -6.51 14.29 4.04
CA LYS A 184 -5.18 14.01 4.61
C LYS A 184 -4.94 12.50 4.78
N ILE A 185 -5.94 11.74 5.23
CA ILE A 185 -5.85 10.27 5.38
C ILE A 185 -5.60 9.61 4.02
N LEU A 186 -6.33 10.03 2.98
CA LEU A 186 -6.27 9.45 1.64
C LEU A 186 -5.13 10.00 0.77
N ASN A 187 -4.59 11.16 1.12
CA ASN A 187 -3.40 11.76 0.49
C ASN A 187 -2.10 11.40 1.20
N ARG A 188 -2.11 10.49 2.19
CA ARG A 188 -0.87 9.83 2.64
C ARG A 188 -0.17 9.24 1.42
N GLN A 189 1.12 9.56 1.28
CA GLN A 189 1.98 9.30 0.11
C GLN A 189 1.49 8.10 -0.72
N LYS A 190 0.86 8.37 -1.87
CA LYS A 190 0.35 7.32 -2.75
C LYS A 190 1.54 6.55 -3.27
N LEU A 191 1.70 5.33 -2.80
CA LEU A 191 2.92 4.54 -3.00
C LEU A 191 3.20 4.21 -4.48
N TRP A 192 2.17 4.27 -5.33
CA TRP A 192 2.29 4.15 -6.78
C TRP A 192 2.66 5.46 -7.51
N GLU A 193 2.61 6.62 -6.84
CA GLU A 193 3.11 7.90 -7.38
C GLU A 193 4.63 8.04 -7.20
N PHE A 194 5.27 7.13 -6.43
CA PHE A 194 6.69 6.77 -6.60
C PHE A 194 6.89 6.00 -7.92
N THR A 195 6.53 6.67 -9.01
CA THR A 195 6.85 6.41 -10.40
C THR A 195 7.55 7.64 -11.00
N LYS A 196 8.31 8.41 -10.21
CA LYS A 196 9.63 8.72 -10.76
C LYS A 196 10.24 7.33 -10.91
N LYS A 197 10.48 6.90 -12.16
CA LYS A 197 11.55 5.93 -12.43
C LYS A 197 12.62 6.29 -11.40
N GLU A 198 13.00 5.39 -10.52
CA GLU A 198 14.35 5.49 -9.99
C GLU A 198 15.17 5.67 -11.25
N LYS A 199 15.63 6.90 -11.53
CA LYS A 199 16.70 7.09 -12.50
C LYS A 199 17.68 6.03 -12.03
N ASN A 200 17.96 5.04 -12.87
CA ASN A 200 18.97 4.02 -12.57
C ASN A 200 20.06 4.76 -11.83
N PHE A 201 20.23 4.44 -10.54
CA PHE A 201 21.10 5.20 -9.65
C PHE A 201 22.52 4.89 -10.11
N ASP A 202 22.92 5.58 -11.17
CA ASP A 202 24.16 5.37 -11.90
C ASP A 202 25.15 6.36 -11.31
N TRP A 203 25.68 5.95 -10.16
CA TRP A 203 26.62 6.75 -9.38
C TRP A 203 28.04 6.70 -9.94
N TYR A 204 28.32 5.73 -10.81
CA TYR A 204 29.62 5.55 -11.46
C TYR A 204 29.54 6.04 -12.91
N ASN A 205 30.45 6.93 -13.26
CA ASN A 205 30.64 7.42 -14.61
C ASN A 205 32.01 6.99 -15.13
N LYS A 206 32.03 6.02 -16.05
CA LYS A 206 33.25 5.49 -16.69
C LYS A 206 34.15 6.56 -17.32
N ALA A 207 33.61 7.72 -17.70
CA ALA A 207 34.40 8.81 -18.29
C ALA A 207 35.01 9.77 -17.25
N LYS A 208 34.55 9.73 -15.99
CA LYS A 208 34.97 10.68 -14.94
C LYS A 208 35.64 10.02 -13.75
N ASP A 209 35.23 8.80 -13.40
CA ASP A 209 35.70 8.13 -12.19
C ASP A 209 36.87 7.20 -12.50
N GLU A 210 37.95 7.38 -11.76
CA GLU A 210 39.12 6.52 -11.84
C GLU A 210 38.86 5.21 -11.08
N LEU A 211 39.23 4.09 -11.72
CA LEU A 211 39.12 2.77 -11.12
C LEU A 211 40.47 2.31 -10.57
N ILE A 212 40.43 1.81 -9.34
CA ILE A 212 41.49 0.99 -8.78
C ILE A 212 41.00 -0.46 -8.65
N TYR A 213 41.91 -1.42 -8.72
CA TYR A 213 41.58 -2.83 -8.58
C TYR A 213 42.08 -3.35 -7.24
N VAL A 214 41.16 -3.75 -6.38
CA VAL A 214 41.43 -4.10 -4.99
C VAL A 214 41.02 -5.55 -4.74
N ASP A 215 41.80 -6.24 -3.92
CA ASP A 215 41.43 -7.55 -3.40
C ASP A 215 40.18 -7.42 -2.50
N PRO A 216 39.10 -8.18 -2.75
CA PRO A 216 37.91 -8.13 -1.91
C PRO A 216 38.18 -8.34 -0.41
N ASP A 217 39.26 -9.02 -0.03
CA ASP A 217 39.64 -9.27 1.38
C ASP A 217 40.31 -8.09 2.09
N ASP A 218 40.73 -7.09 1.33
CA ASP A 218 41.17 -5.80 1.85
C ASP A 218 40.01 -4.82 2.07
N ILE A 219 38.79 -5.18 1.64
CA ILE A 219 37.58 -4.37 1.84
C ILE A 219 36.76 -4.92 3.01
N ILE A 220 36.59 -4.10 4.04
CA ILE A 220 35.82 -4.41 5.24
C ILE A 220 34.51 -3.62 5.29
N ILE A 221 33.50 -4.19 5.93
CA ILE A 221 32.19 -3.55 6.13
C ILE A 221 32.21 -2.85 7.49
N THR A 222 32.14 -1.52 7.51
CA THR A 222 32.15 -0.74 8.75
C THR A 222 30.89 0.09 8.97
N GLU A 223 30.13 0.37 7.91
CA GLU A 223 28.95 1.24 8.01
C GLU A 223 27.71 0.47 8.47
N ASN A 224 26.99 1.02 9.46
CA ASN A 224 25.81 0.41 10.05
C ASN A 224 24.75 0.02 9.02
N VAL A 225 24.58 0.80 7.95
CA VAL A 225 23.61 0.51 6.87
C VAL A 225 23.85 -0.85 6.20
N HIS A 226 25.12 -1.27 6.11
CA HIS A 226 25.52 -2.54 5.54
C HIS A 226 25.47 -3.66 6.59
N LEU A 227 25.84 -3.35 7.84
CA LEU A 227 25.83 -4.29 8.96
C LEU A 227 24.42 -4.67 9.43
N SER A 228 23.46 -3.75 9.38
CA SER A 228 22.07 -3.95 9.80
C SER A 228 21.17 -4.45 8.66
N CYS A 229 21.75 -4.95 7.57
CA CYS A 229 21.01 -5.37 6.40
C CYS A 229 20.38 -6.77 6.61
N ASN A 230 19.05 -6.83 6.66
CA ASN A 230 18.32 -8.09 6.91
C ASN A 230 18.08 -8.93 5.65
N SER A 231 18.19 -8.35 4.46
CA SER A 231 18.05 -9.04 3.18
C SER A 231 18.76 -8.30 2.06
N LEU A 232 19.34 -9.06 1.13
CA LEU A 232 20.06 -8.53 -0.03
C LEU A 232 19.45 -9.08 -1.32
N ASN A 233 19.18 -8.18 -2.27
CA ASN A 233 18.73 -8.57 -3.60
C ASN A 233 19.91 -8.55 -4.58
N PHE A 234 20.28 -9.72 -5.07
CA PHE A 234 21.38 -9.88 -6.03
C PHE A 234 20.91 -9.80 -7.50
N GLY A 235 19.61 -9.82 -7.77
CA GLY A 235 19.06 -9.77 -9.13
C GLY A 235 19.74 -10.78 -10.07
N THR A 236 20.26 -10.30 -11.20
CA THR A 236 21.02 -11.13 -12.16
C THR A 236 22.52 -11.19 -11.90
N LEU A 237 23.03 -10.51 -10.87
CA LEU A 237 24.45 -10.36 -10.60
C LEU A 237 25.14 -11.72 -10.44
N PHE A 238 24.57 -12.62 -9.62
CA PHE A 238 25.16 -13.94 -9.40
C PHE A 238 25.33 -14.75 -10.68
N ARG A 239 24.29 -14.77 -11.53
CA ARG A 239 24.36 -15.48 -12.82
C ARG A 239 25.42 -14.86 -13.73
N ASN A 240 25.43 -13.54 -13.87
CA ASN A 240 26.38 -12.85 -14.73
C ASN A 240 27.82 -13.11 -14.28
N VAL A 241 28.09 -13.06 -12.97
CA VAL A 241 29.41 -13.33 -12.41
C VAL A 241 29.78 -14.81 -12.49
N ALA A 242 28.83 -15.74 -12.37
CA ALA A 242 29.09 -17.14 -12.59
C ALA A 242 29.53 -17.44 -14.04
N GLU A 243 28.99 -16.71 -15.00
CA GLU A 243 29.32 -16.84 -16.43
C GLU A 243 30.63 -16.10 -16.78
N SER A 244 30.84 -14.88 -16.27
CA SER A 244 31.97 -14.02 -16.65
C SER A 244 33.18 -14.13 -15.73
N HIS A 245 33.00 -14.60 -14.50
CA HIS A 245 34.00 -14.60 -13.43
C HIS A 245 34.58 -13.21 -13.08
N GLU A 246 33.83 -12.14 -13.37
CA GLU A 246 34.27 -10.76 -13.13
C GLU A 246 33.14 -9.87 -12.56
N ILE A 247 33.53 -8.90 -11.73
CA ILE A 247 32.66 -7.79 -11.34
C ILE A 247 32.85 -6.64 -12.34
N GLN A 248 31.86 -6.39 -13.18
CA GLN A 248 31.96 -5.35 -14.23
C GLN A 248 31.70 -3.93 -13.72
N TYR A 249 30.78 -3.78 -12.77
CA TYR A 249 30.41 -2.46 -12.23
C TYR A 249 31.08 -2.27 -10.86
N PRO A 250 31.73 -1.13 -10.60
CA PRO A 250 32.57 -0.97 -9.42
C PRO A 250 31.81 -0.95 -8.09
N VAL A 251 32.58 -1.06 -7.02
CA VAL A 251 32.17 -0.71 -5.65
C VAL A 251 32.80 0.62 -5.23
N ALA A 252 32.13 1.39 -4.38
CA ALA A 252 32.72 2.61 -3.82
C ALA A 252 33.35 2.27 -2.46
N ILE A 253 34.60 2.67 -2.25
CA ILE A 253 35.35 2.36 -1.04
C ILE A 253 36.10 3.57 -0.50
N LYS A 254 36.28 3.60 0.82
CA LYS A 254 36.99 4.63 1.56
C LYS A 254 38.27 4.07 2.19
N PRO A 255 39.45 4.67 1.96
CA PRO A 255 40.68 4.24 2.61
C PRO A 255 40.61 4.31 4.14
N LEU A 256 41.23 3.35 4.82
CA LEU A 256 41.38 3.31 6.27
C LEU A 256 42.86 3.47 6.63
N VAL A 257 43.11 3.97 7.85
CA VAL A 257 44.48 4.21 8.36
C VAL A 257 45.33 2.94 8.42
N ASN A 258 44.70 1.77 8.54
CA ASN A 258 45.37 0.47 8.59
C ASN A 258 45.72 -0.11 7.20
N GLY A 259 45.58 0.67 6.12
CA GLY A 259 45.86 0.22 4.76
C GLY A 259 44.75 -0.61 4.11
N LYS A 260 43.66 -0.89 4.83
CA LYS A 260 42.45 -1.52 4.28
C LYS A 260 41.47 -0.47 3.77
N TYR A 261 40.34 -0.93 3.25
CA TYR A 261 39.25 -0.07 2.77
C TYR A 261 37.94 -0.38 3.47
N SER A 262 37.15 0.64 3.74
CA SER A 262 35.76 0.51 4.15
C SER A 262 34.83 0.55 2.94
N LEU A 263 33.85 -0.34 2.89
CA LEU A 263 32.82 -0.31 1.86
C LEU A 263 31.85 0.88 2.06
N THR A 264 31.78 1.76 1.07
CA THR A 264 30.81 2.87 1.01
C THR A 264 29.55 2.46 0.24
N ALA A 265 29.68 1.84 -0.94
CA ALA A 265 28.54 1.40 -1.75
C ALA A 265 28.84 0.15 -2.59
N GLY A 266 27.81 -0.66 -2.86
CA GLY A 266 27.93 -1.88 -3.70
C GLY A 266 28.08 -3.18 -2.92
N ILE A 267 27.44 -3.30 -1.75
CA ILE A 267 27.55 -4.47 -0.85
C ILE A 267 27.29 -5.81 -1.53
N THR A 268 26.29 -5.89 -2.43
CA THR A 268 25.98 -7.13 -3.16
C THR A 268 27.13 -7.58 -4.05
N ARG A 269 27.85 -6.64 -4.69
CA ARG A 269 29.01 -6.93 -5.53
C ARG A 269 30.22 -7.38 -4.72
N LEU A 270 30.47 -6.74 -3.56
CA LEU A 270 31.54 -7.18 -2.67
C LEU A 270 31.28 -8.61 -2.16
N ILE A 271 30.05 -8.90 -1.73
CA ILE A 271 29.68 -10.24 -1.27
C ILE A 271 29.80 -11.26 -2.41
N THR A 272 29.28 -10.96 -3.60
CA THR A 272 29.42 -11.85 -4.75
C THR A 272 30.88 -12.09 -5.11
N ALA A 273 31.74 -11.05 -5.08
CA ALA A 273 33.16 -11.20 -5.36
C ALA A 273 33.86 -12.15 -4.39
N LYS A 274 33.60 -11.99 -3.08
CA LYS A 274 34.14 -12.88 -2.04
C LYS A 274 33.64 -14.32 -2.22
N LEU A 275 32.34 -14.51 -2.50
CA LEU A 275 31.78 -15.85 -2.69
C LEU A 275 32.35 -16.60 -3.91
N PHE A 276 32.69 -15.87 -4.97
CA PHE A 276 33.27 -16.42 -6.19
C PHE A 276 34.81 -16.40 -6.18
N ASN A 277 35.45 -16.00 -5.07
CA ASN A 277 36.90 -15.86 -4.93
C ASN A 277 37.54 -15.05 -6.07
N ILE A 278 36.89 -13.94 -6.46
CA ILE A 278 37.41 -13.05 -7.50
C ILE A 278 38.64 -12.31 -6.94
N PRO A 279 39.83 -12.44 -7.55
CA PRO A 279 41.07 -11.96 -6.95
C PRO A 279 41.15 -10.43 -6.87
N ARG A 280 40.52 -9.72 -7.80
CA ARG A 280 40.48 -8.25 -7.81
C ARG A 280 39.17 -7.74 -8.39
N ILE A 281 38.61 -6.70 -7.78
CA ILE A 281 37.39 -6.04 -8.25
C ILE A 281 37.63 -4.55 -8.51
N PRO A 282 36.93 -3.96 -9.50
CA PRO A 282 37.03 -2.53 -9.75
C PRO A 282 36.38 -1.75 -8.62
N CYS A 283 37.07 -0.72 -8.16
CA CYS A 283 36.65 0.13 -7.06
C CYS A 283 36.87 1.61 -7.39
N VAL A 284 35.97 2.46 -6.91
CA VAL A 284 36.11 3.92 -6.92
C VAL A 284 36.46 4.38 -5.51
N LEU A 285 37.52 5.18 -5.38
CA LEU A 285 37.89 5.78 -4.10
C LEU A 285 36.99 6.96 -3.75
N THR A 286 36.62 7.06 -2.48
CA THR A 286 35.87 8.19 -1.96
C THR A 286 36.21 8.47 -0.49
N ASP A 287 36.20 9.74 -0.11
CA ASP A 287 36.34 10.14 1.31
C ASP A 287 35.00 10.20 2.05
N LEU A 288 33.89 9.97 1.33
CA LEU A 288 32.53 10.12 1.84
C LEU A 288 32.07 8.86 2.61
N SER A 289 31.26 9.08 3.65
CA SER A 289 30.40 8.03 4.20
C SER A 289 29.28 7.64 3.23
N HIS A 290 28.63 6.50 3.42
CA HIS A 290 27.50 6.07 2.59
C HIS A 290 26.43 7.15 2.49
N GLN A 291 26.04 7.77 3.61
CA GLN A 291 24.99 8.79 3.60
C GLN A 291 25.40 10.03 2.79
N GLU A 292 26.64 10.48 2.90
CA GLU A 292 27.16 11.61 2.12
C GLU A 292 27.30 11.25 0.64
N PHE A 293 27.73 10.03 0.35
CA PHE A 293 27.88 9.49 -0.99
C PHE A 293 26.52 9.47 -1.71
N ILE A 294 25.49 8.89 -1.08
CA ILE A 294 24.13 8.87 -1.63
C ILE A 294 23.61 10.30 -1.83
N LYS A 295 23.80 11.21 -0.87
CA LYS A 295 23.37 12.62 -1.00
C LYS A 295 24.04 13.29 -2.20
N LYS A 296 25.35 13.15 -2.37
CA LYS A 296 26.09 13.71 -3.50
C LYS A 296 25.57 13.18 -4.85
N CYS A 297 25.35 11.88 -4.94
CA CYS A 297 24.85 11.24 -6.17
C CYS A 297 23.41 11.65 -6.50
N LEU A 298 22.57 11.91 -5.48
CA LEU A 298 21.21 12.41 -5.69
C LEU A 298 21.17 13.87 -6.12
N ILE A 299 22.07 14.72 -5.61
CA ILE A 299 22.17 16.14 -6.00
C ILE A 299 22.68 16.29 -7.44
N ASN A 300 23.62 15.45 -7.86
CA ASN A 300 24.20 15.48 -9.21
C ASN A 300 23.31 14.81 -10.28
N ALA A 301 22.13 14.32 -9.91
CA ALA A 301 21.19 13.67 -10.81
C ALA A 301 20.16 14.64 -11.43
N ASP A 302 20.17 15.92 -11.06
CA ASP A 302 19.39 17.01 -11.67
C ASP A 302 20.24 17.83 -12.65
#